data_AF-A0A352RRS4-F1
#
_entry.id   AF-A0A352RRS4-F1
#
_cell.length_a   1.000
_cell.length_b   1.000
_cell.length_c   1.000
_cell.angle_alpha   90.00
_cell.angle_beta   90.00
_cell.angle_gamma   90.00
#
_symmetry.space_group_name_H-M   'P 1'
#
loop_
_entity.id
_entity.type
_entity.pdbx_description
1 polymer ?
#
loop_
_entity_poly.entity_id
_entity_poly.type
_entity_poly.pdbx_seq_one_letter_code
_entity_poly.pdbx_strand_id
1 'polypeptide(L)' 'VLFDLEAKIVRGQILAGEPRIDGRDTRTVRPIEIRSSVLPRAHGSALFT' A
#
# COMPACT_ATOMS: atom_id res chain seq x y z
N VAL A 1 24.45 5.52 -0.78
CA VAL A 1 24.62 6.67 0.15
C VAL A 1 23.30 7.38 0.42
N LEU A 2 22.70 8.11 -0.55
CA LEU A 2 21.46 8.86 -0.28
C LEU A 2 20.27 7.94 0.03
N PHE A 3 20.11 6.87 -0.77
CA PHE A 3 19.12 5.82 -0.53
C PHE A 3 19.23 5.19 0.88
N ASP A 4 20.45 4.90 1.32
CA ASP A 4 20.67 4.26 2.63
C ASP A 4 20.27 5.17 3.78
N LEU A 5 20.53 6.47 3.64
CA LEU A 5 20.15 7.49 4.61
C LEU A 5 18.61 7.64 4.68
N GLU A 6 17.95 7.78 3.53
CA GLU A 6 16.48 7.88 3.44
C GLU A 6 15.81 6.65 4.05
N ALA A 7 16.29 5.46 3.69
CA ALA A 7 15.74 4.22 4.22
C ALA A 7 15.96 4.08 5.73
N LYS A 8 17.09 4.58 6.27
CA LYS A 8 17.32 4.61 7.72
C LYS A 8 16.34 5.54 8.43
N ILE A 9 16.06 6.71 7.86
CA ILE A 9 15.13 7.69 8.43
C ILE A 9 13.70 7.14 8.47
N VAL A 10 13.18 6.65 7.33
CA VAL A 10 11.80 6.14 7.25
C VAL A 10 11.57 4.96 8.19
N ARG A 11 12.55 4.05 8.33
CA ARG A 11 12.47 2.94 9.30
C ARG A 11 12.48 3.44 10.75
N GLY A 12 13.31 4.44 11.05
CA GLY A 12 13.37 5.06 12.37
C GLY A 12 12.02 5.66 12.79
N GLN A 13 11.34 6.36 11.88
CA GLN A 13 10.01 6.93 12.11
C GLN A 13 8.97 5.85 12.45
N ILE A 14 8.91 4.75 11.69
CA ILE A 14 7.98 3.64 11.97
C ILE A 14 8.23 3.05 13.37
N LEU A 15 9.51 2.87 13.75
CA LEU A 15 9.87 2.35 15.07
C LEU A 15 9.56 3.33 16.21
N ALA A 16 9.58 4.63 15.93
CA ALA A 16 9.20 5.68 16.87
C ALA A 16 7.67 5.83 17.04
N GLY A 17 6.88 5.07 16.28
CA GLY A 17 5.41 5.13 16.31
C GLY A 17 4.80 6.19 15.39
N GLU A 18 5.62 6.85 14.57
CA GLU A 18 5.14 7.80 13.56
C GLU A 18 4.41 7.08 12.42
N PRO A 19 3.52 7.79 11.69
CA PRO A 19 2.89 7.24 10.50
C PRO A 19 3.91 6.76 9.46
N ARG A 20 3.50 5.74 8.68
CA ARG A 20 4.25 5.28 7.51
C ARG A 20 4.46 6.42 6.51
N ILE A 21 5.36 6.22 5.54
CA ILE A 21 5.67 7.21 4.49
C ILE A 21 4.44 7.71 3.70
N ASP A 22 3.38 6.92 3.65
CA ASP A 22 2.11 7.26 2.99
C ASP A 22 1.01 7.71 3.97
N GLY A 23 1.38 8.06 5.20
CA GLY A 23 0.51 8.64 6.23
C GLY A 23 -0.35 7.64 7.00
N ARG A 24 -0.27 6.33 6.70
CA ARG A 24 -1.05 5.29 7.39
C ARG A 24 -0.37 4.81 8.66
N ASP A 25 -1.17 4.34 9.62
CA ASP A 25 -0.67 3.61 10.78
C ASP A 25 -0.25 2.16 10.42
N THR A 26 0.20 1.39 11.42
CA THR A 26 0.70 0.02 11.24
C THR A 26 -0.38 -1.05 11.02
N ARG A 27 -1.67 -0.69 11.12
CA ARG A 27 -2.84 -1.56 11.01
C ARG A 27 -3.72 -1.23 9.81
N THR A 28 -3.73 0.03 9.37
CA THR A 28 -4.60 0.51 8.30
C THR A 28 -4.14 0.01 6.92
N VAL A 29 -5.03 -0.74 6.27
CA VAL A 29 -4.87 -1.19 4.88
C VAL A 29 -5.20 -0.04 3.91
N ARG A 30 -4.62 -0.05 2.71
CA ARG A 30 -4.99 0.92 1.65
C ARG A 30 -6.47 0.74 1.27
N PRO A 31 -7.13 1.77 0.70
CA PRO A 31 -8.44 1.59 0.10
C PRO A 31 -8.46 0.40 -0.87
N ILE A 32 -9.54 -0.38 -0.81
CA ILE A 32 -9.76 -1.56 -1.66
C ILE A 32 -10.96 -1.27 -2.55
N GLU A 33 -10.81 -1.47 -3.85
CA GLU A 33 -11.90 -1.44 -4.83
C GLU A 33 -12.00 -2.79 -5.54
N ILE A 34 -13.24 -3.29 -5.69
CA ILE A 34 -13.51 -4.57 -6.34
C ILE A 34 -14.57 -4.38 -7.41
N ARG A 35 -14.27 -4.78 -8.64
CA ARG A 35 -15.22 -4.83 -9.75
C ARG A 35 -15.28 -6.24 -10.32
N SER A 36 -16.49 -6.78 -10.46
CA SER A 36 -16.72 -8.05 -11.15
C SER A 36 -17.08 -7.82 -12.62
N SER A 37 -16.93 -8.86 -13.44
CA SER A 37 -17.35 -8.89 -14.85
C SER A 37 -16.70 -7.80 -15.73
N VAL A 38 -15.43 -7.51 -15.47
CA VAL A 38 -14.67 -6.43 -16.15
C VAL A 38 -14.29 -6.79 -17.59
N LEU A 39 -14.15 -8.08 -17.90
CA LEU A 39 -13.83 -8.57 -19.24
C LEU A 39 -15.07 -9.10 -19.97
N PRO A 40 -15.29 -8.71 -21.25
CA PRO A 40 -16.55 -8.98 -21.95
C PRO A 40 -16.76 -10.44 -22.39
N ARG A 41 -15.72 -11.27 -22.41
CA ARG A 41 -15.79 -12.65 -22.97
C ARG A 41 -15.30 -13.74 -22.03
N ALA A 42 -14.85 -13.37 -20.82
CA ALA A 42 -14.42 -14.36 -19.84
C ALA A 42 -15.65 -14.97 -19.15
N HIS A 43 -15.60 -16.26 -18.80
CA HIS A 43 -16.65 -16.89 -17.99
C HIS A 43 -16.82 -16.19 -16.63
N GLY A 44 -15.73 -15.65 -16.08
CA GLY A 44 -15.73 -14.79 -14.91
C GLY A 44 -14.48 -13.90 -14.94
N SER A 45 -14.61 -12.67 -14.46
CA SER A 45 -13.48 -11.74 -14.33
C SER A 45 -13.67 -10.83 -13.12
N ALA A 46 -12.57 -10.39 -12.55
CA ALA A 46 -12.56 -9.42 -11.46
C ALA A 46 -11.33 -8.50 -11.57
N LEU A 47 -11.50 -7.24 -11.18
CA LEU A 47 -10.43 -6.29 -10.95
C LEU A 47 -10.43 -5.93 -9.46
N PHE A 48 -9.28 -6.14 -8.82
CA PHE A 48 -9.04 -5.84 -7.41
C PHE A 48 -7.86 -4.86 -7.33
N THR A 49 -8.06 -3.73 -6.65
CA THR A 49 -7.03 -2.69 -6.48
C THR A 49 -6.99 -2.18 -5.06
#